data_AF-A0A3Q0QZN7-F1
#
_entry.id   AF-A0A3Q0QZN7-F1
#
_cell.length_a   1.000
_cell.length_b   1.000
_cell.length_c   1.000
_cell.angle_alpha   90.00
_cell.angle_beta   90.00
_cell.angle_gamma   90.00
#
_symmetry.space_group_name_H-M   'P 1'
#
loop_
_entity.id
_entity.type
_entity.pdbx_description
1 polymer ?
#
loop_
_entity_poly.entity_id
_entity_poly.type
_entity_poly.pdbx_seq_one_letter_code
_entity_poly.pdbx_strand_id
1 'polypeptide(L)'
;MAGRMVEDDLFDSILLAEERFRGEGYQEGFEKGTRRGLQDGRRHGAVHGARLSCEMSFYYGFAVTWKCLLRHSTDAKSRKRVKALETLLGLIQSSPIDDPQSEKLRDDMDKLRAKFRQVRTVLSSSLFPDLTTFFILVSSSFRCLVIRDLTTSTTLVDTGCRLTGGTYLSELRCFSLIQWGK
;
A
#
# COMPACT_ATOMS: atom_id res chain seq x y z
N MET A 1 2.42 -2.18 -66.60
CA MET A 1 3.06 -0.92 -66.20
C MET A 1 4.05 -1.25 -65.10
N ALA A 2 5.32 -0.97 -65.35
CA ALA A 2 6.47 -1.42 -64.57
C ALA A 2 6.38 -0.97 -63.10
N GLY A 3 6.81 -1.87 -62.20
CA GLY A 3 7.07 -1.55 -60.81
C GLY A 3 8.12 -0.46 -60.76
N ARG A 4 7.70 0.74 -60.37
CA ARG A 4 8.60 1.80 -59.95
C ARG A 4 9.07 1.37 -58.57
N MET A 5 10.21 0.67 -58.51
CA MET A 5 11.04 0.69 -57.32
C MET A 5 11.24 2.17 -57.03
N VAL A 6 10.68 2.64 -55.92
CA VAL A 6 11.06 3.94 -55.38
C VAL A 6 12.53 3.75 -55.02
N GLU A 7 13.42 4.16 -55.92
CA GLU A 7 14.78 4.50 -55.51
C GLU A 7 14.56 5.57 -54.44
N ASP A 8 14.81 5.21 -53.18
CA ASP A 8 15.07 6.19 -52.13
C ASP A 8 16.18 7.07 -52.72
N ASP A 9 15.83 8.26 -53.20
CA ASP A 9 16.80 9.17 -53.81
C ASP A 9 17.91 9.39 -52.76
N LEU A 10 19.17 9.25 -53.16
CA LEU A 10 20.33 9.26 -52.24
C LEU A 10 20.32 10.48 -51.31
N PHE A 11 19.74 11.60 -51.79
CA PHE A 11 19.57 12.85 -51.06
C PHE A 11 18.24 13.00 -50.31
N ASP A 12 17.19 12.23 -50.64
CA ASP A 12 15.91 12.24 -49.91
C ASP A 12 16.10 11.75 -48.47
N SER A 13 17.01 10.80 -48.26
CA SER A 13 17.39 10.35 -46.92
C SER A 13 17.98 11.47 -46.05
N ILE A 14 18.67 12.44 -46.65
CA ILE A 14 19.28 13.60 -45.97
C ILE A 14 18.27 14.75 -45.84
N LEU A 15 17.50 15.03 -46.89
CA LEU A 15 16.49 16.10 -46.91
C LEU A 15 15.32 15.81 -45.97
N LEU A 16 14.90 14.54 -45.86
CA LEU A 16 13.82 14.10 -44.97
C LEU A 16 14.33 13.60 -43.61
N ALA A 17 15.65 13.68 -43.36
CA ALA A 17 16.26 13.22 -42.11
C ALA A 17 15.64 13.91 -40.88
N GLU A 18 15.40 15.23 -40.95
CA GLU A 18 14.81 16.00 -39.85
C GLU A 18 13.41 15.49 -39.48
N GLU A 19 12.53 15.30 -40.48
CA GLU A 19 11.17 14.82 -40.27
C GLU A 19 11.17 13.38 -39.73
N ARG A 20 12.06 12.51 -40.25
CA ARG A 20 12.24 11.14 -39.75
C ARG A 20 12.70 11.11 -38.30
N PHE A 21 13.77 11.83 -37.94
CA PHE A 21 14.27 11.87 -36.57
C PHE A 21 13.28 12.52 -35.61
N ARG A 22 12.49 13.49 -36.07
CA ARG A 22 11.40 14.06 -35.28
C ARG A 22 10.31 13.03 -35.00
N GLY A 23 9.91 12.26 -36.01
CA GLY A 23 8.93 11.17 -35.87
C GLY A 23 9.43 10.04 -34.98
N GLU A 24 10.67 9.58 -35.18
CA GLU A 24 11.33 8.55 -34.37
C GLU A 24 11.49 9.01 -32.92
N GLY A 25 11.95 10.24 -32.69
CA GLY A 25 12.10 10.81 -31.36
C GLY A 25 10.76 10.99 -30.62
N TYR A 26 9.70 11.38 -31.35
CA TYR A 26 8.35 11.45 -30.79
C TYR A 26 7.85 10.06 -30.39
N GLN A 27 7.96 9.08 -31.28
CA GLN A 27 7.49 7.72 -31.03
C GLN A 27 8.25 7.08 -29.86
N GLU A 28 9.58 7.17 -29.86
CA GLU A 28 10.43 6.67 -28.78
C GLU A 28 10.10 7.36 -27.45
N GLY A 29 9.93 8.69 -27.47
CA GLY A 29 9.55 9.48 -26.30
C GLY A 29 8.17 9.09 -25.76
N PHE A 30 7.20 8.88 -26.64
CA PHE A 30 5.84 8.47 -26.29
C PHE A 30 5.79 7.07 -25.68
N GLU A 31 6.48 6.11 -26.29
CA GLU A 31 6.56 4.73 -25.78
C GLU A 31 7.27 4.67 -24.43
N LYS A 32 8.42 5.33 -24.30
CA LYS A 32 9.16 5.41 -23.03
C LYS A 32 8.35 6.13 -21.95
N GLY A 33 7.68 7.23 -22.30
CA GLY A 33 6.83 8.01 -21.41
C GLY A 33 5.65 7.18 -20.90
N THR A 34 4.92 6.53 -21.80
CA THR A 34 3.79 5.64 -21.48
C THR A 34 4.23 4.51 -20.55
N ARG A 35 5.33 3.82 -20.88
CA ARG A 35 5.84 2.72 -20.06
C ARG A 35 6.24 3.19 -18.65
N ARG A 36 6.98 4.29 -18.55
CA ARG A 36 7.40 4.84 -17.24
C ARG A 36 6.20 5.31 -16.43
N GLY A 37 5.27 6.04 -17.05
CA GLY A 37 4.06 6.52 -16.38
C GLY A 37 3.20 5.40 -15.81
N LEU A 38 3.03 4.30 -16.55
CA LEU A 38 2.33 3.11 -16.06
C LEU A 38 3.05 2.44 -14.90
N GLN A 39 4.38 2.27 -14.98
CA GLN A 39 5.17 1.65 -13.94
C GLN A 39 5.15 2.47 -12.64
N ASP A 40 5.38 3.78 -12.76
CA ASP A 40 5.39 4.70 -11.62
C ASP A 40 4.00 4.81 -10.99
N GLY A 41 2.93 4.89 -11.79
CA GLY A 41 1.55 4.92 -11.30
C GLY A 41 1.19 3.66 -10.51
N ARG A 42 1.51 2.47 -11.04
CA ARG A 42 1.27 1.19 -10.33
C ARG A 42 2.07 1.11 -9.04
N ARG A 43 3.36 1.40 -9.09
CA ARG A 43 4.24 1.38 -7.90
C ARG A 43 3.75 2.36 -6.84
N HIS A 44 3.36 3.56 -7.25
CA HIS A 44 2.82 4.57 -6.35
C HIS A 44 1.55 4.08 -5.66
N GLY A 45 0.56 3.61 -6.44
CA GLY A 45 -0.70 3.09 -5.90
C GLY A 45 -0.50 1.91 -4.95
N ALA A 46 0.38 0.97 -5.32
CA ALA A 46 0.70 -0.20 -4.50
C ALA A 46 1.34 0.20 -3.16
N VAL A 47 2.40 1.02 -3.18
CA VAL A 47 3.08 1.49 -1.97
C VAL A 47 2.14 2.33 -1.10
N HIS A 48 1.34 3.19 -1.73
CA HIS A 48 0.38 4.03 -1.02
C HIS A 48 -0.69 3.20 -0.30
N GLY A 49 -1.32 2.26 -1.00
CA GLY A 49 -2.34 1.36 -0.43
C GLY A 49 -1.78 0.45 0.67
N ALA A 50 -0.58 -0.10 0.49
CA ALA A 50 0.08 -0.90 1.53
C ALA A 50 0.40 -0.10 2.78
N ARG A 51 0.86 1.15 2.62
CA ARG A 51 1.15 2.04 3.75
C ARG A 51 -0.12 2.33 4.57
N LEU A 52 -1.23 2.61 3.89
CA LEU A 52 -2.52 2.91 4.49
C LEU A 52 -3.07 1.69 5.25
N SER A 53 -3.17 0.55 4.57
CA SER A 53 -3.67 -0.70 5.14
C SER A 53 -2.84 -1.16 6.33
N CYS A 54 -1.51 -1.14 6.26
CA CYS A 54 -0.64 -1.48 7.39
C CYS A 54 -0.89 -0.61 8.62
N GLU A 55 -1.11 0.70 8.42
CA GLU A 55 -1.39 1.62 9.51
C GLU A 55 -2.74 1.31 10.18
N MET A 56 -3.76 1.05 9.36
CA MET A 56 -5.10 0.72 9.83
C MET A 56 -5.16 -0.63 10.56
N SER A 57 -4.54 -1.67 9.99
CA SER A 57 -4.44 -3.00 10.61
C SER A 57 -3.63 -2.97 11.90
N PHE A 58 -2.60 -2.12 12.00
CA PHE A 58 -1.86 -1.93 13.24
C PHE A 58 -2.75 -1.37 14.34
N TYR A 59 -3.54 -0.32 14.07
CA TYR A 59 -4.46 0.24 15.06
C TYR A 59 -5.54 -0.75 15.47
N TYR A 60 -6.04 -1.55 14.53
CA TYR A 60 -7.00 -2.61 14.80
C TYR A 60 -6.41 -3.67 15.73
N GLY A 61 -5.26 -4.24 15.38
CA GLY A 61 -4.58 -5.27 16.17
C GLY A 61 -4.20 -4.77 17.56
N PHE A 62 -3.72 -3.52 17.65
CA PHE A 62 -3.49 -2.86 18.93
C PHE A 62 -4.77 -2.80 19.77
N ALA A 63 -5.86 -2.30 19.20
CA ALA A 63 -7.09 -2.10 19.94
C ALA A 63 -7.71 -3.42 20.44
N VAL A 64 -7.72 -4.46 19.59
CA VAL A 64 -8.19 -5.80 19.95
C VAL A 64 -7.34 -6.42 21.05
N THR A 65 -6.01 -6.34 20.94
CA THR A 65 -5.10 -6.95 21.93
C THR A 65 -5.27 -6.30 23.30
N TRP A 66 -5.30 -4.98 23.36
CA TRP A 66 -5.51 -4.26 24.62
C TRP A 66 -6.91 -4.49 25.19
N LYS A 67 -7.94 -4.57 24.34
CA LYS A 67 -9.28 -4.93 24.79
C LYS A 67 -9.29 -6.30 25.46
N CYS A 68 -8.58 -7.29 24.89
CA CYS A 68 -8.43 -8.63 25.44
C CYS A 68 -7.71 -8.63 26.80
N LEU A 69 -6.57 -7.94 26.90
CA LEU A 69 -5.78 -7.83 28.14
C LEU A 69 -6.58 -7.16 29.27
N LEU A 70 -7.44 -6.19 28.95
CA LEU A 70 -8.24 -5.47 29.94
C LEU A 70 -9.51 -6.22 30.35
N ARG A 71 -9.90 -7.32 29.68
CA ARG A 71 -11.16 -8.05 29.97
C ARG A 71 -11.28 -8.54 31.42
N HIS A 72 -10.17 -8.89 32.05
CA HIS A 72 -10.15 -9.43 33.41
C HIS A 72 -10.02 -8.35 34.50
N SER A 73 -9.88 -7.07 34.12
CA SER A 73 -9.70 -5.98 35.07
C SER A 73 -11.03 -5.27 35.37
N THR A 74 -11.47 -5.28 36.64
CA THR A 74 -12.75 -4.71 37.10
C THR A 74 -12.68 -3.25 37.57
N ASP A 75 -11.50 -2.63 37.48
CA ASP A 75 -11.26 -1.25 37.92
C ASP A 75 -12.04 -0.19 37.10
N ALA A 76 -12.44 0.90 37.73
CA ALA A 76 -13.13 2.00 37.05
C ALA A 76 -12.25 2.64 35.94
N LYS A 77 -10.91 2.62 36.07
CA LYS A 77 -10.01 3.11 35.01
C LYS A 77 -9.89 2.11 33.85
N SER A 78 -10.08 0.80 34.07
CA SER A 78 -10.10 -0.17 32.95
C SER A 78 -11.33 0.02 32.06
N ARG A 79 -12.50 0.27 32.66
CA ARG A 79 -13.73 0.56 31.89
C ARG A 79 -13.59 1.78 30.97
N LYS A 80 -12.94 2.85 31.45
CA LYS A 80 -12.64 4.04 30.63
C LYS A 80 -11.69 3.72 29.47
N ARG A 81 -10.65 2.93 29.73
CA ARG A 81 -9.70 2.44 28.71
C ARG A 81 -10.39 1.60 27.63
N VAL A 82 -11.25 0.65 28.03
CA VAL A 82 -12.01 -0.20 27.11
C VAL A 82 -12.94 0.62 26.22
N LYS A 83 -13.68 1.60 26.77
CA LYS A 83 -14.54 2.48 25.95
C LYS A 83 -13.75 3.29 24.91
N ALA A 84 -12.56 3.77 25.27
CA ALA A 84 -11.70 4.49 24.33
C ALA A 84 -11.22 3.58 23.18
N LEU A 85 -10.89 2.32 23.49
CA LEU A 85 -10.53 1.30 22.50
C LEU A 85 -11.71 0.94 21.58
N GLU A 86 -12.92 0.82 22.12
CA GLU A 86 -14.12 0.56 21.31
C GLU A 86 -14.45 1.71 20.36
N THR A 87 -14.25 2.96 20.80
CA THR A 87 -14.38 4.12 19.91
C THR A 87 -13.37 4.07 18.76
N LEU A 88 -12.12 3.68 19.05
CA LEU A 88 -11.09 3.52 18.03
C LEU A 88 -11.47 2.41 17.03
N LEU A 89 -11.95 1.26 17.50
CA LEU A 89 -12.41 0.15 16.65
C LEU A 89 -13.60 0.55 15.78
N GLY A 90 -14.57 1.28 16.34
CA GLY A 90 -15.73 1.78 15.60
C GLY A 90 -15.33 2.68 14.45
N LEU A 91 -14.37 3.59 14.67
CA LEU A 91 -13.82 4.43 13.59
C LEU A 91 -13.19 3.60 12.48
N ILE A 92 -12.38 2.59 12.84
CA ILE A 92 -11.73 1.69 11.86
C ILE A 92 -12.79 0.97 11.00
N GLN A 93 -13.85 0.48 11.61
CA GLN A 93 -14.90 -0.27 10.91
C GLN A 93 -15.81 0.62 10.05
N SER A 94 -15.95 1.89 10.41
CA SER A 94 -16.80 2.86 9.69
C SER A 94 -16.13 3.51 8.48
N SER A 95 -14.80 3.36 8.34
CA SER A 95 -14.06 3.99 7.25
C SER A 95 -14.31 3.27 5.92
N PRO A 96 -14.78 3.97 4.87
CA PRO A 96 -14.94 3.39 3.54
C PRO A 96 -13.57 3.16 2.91
N ILE A 97 -13.17 1.90 2.76
CA ILE A 97 -11.92 1.51 2.07
C ILE A 97 -12.11 1.51 0.53
N ASP A 98 -13.34 1.69 0.07
CA ASP A 98 -13.73 1.52 -1.34
C ASP A 98 -13.06 2.53 -2.29
N ASP A 99 -12.74 3.74 -1.82
CA ASP A 99 -12.03 4.75 -2.62
C ASP A 99 -10.75 5.25 -1.92
N PRO A 100 -9.56 4.76 -2.34
CA PRO A 100 -8.26 5.14 -1.77
C PRO A 100 -7.86 6.60 -2.06
N GLN A 101 -8.54 7.27 -3.01
CA GLN A 101 -8.30 8.69 -3.32
C GLN A 101 -9.32 9.62 -2.65
N SER A 102 -10.29 9.08 -1.91
CA SER A 102 -11.32 9.90 -1.29
C SER A 102 -10.75 10.80 -0.20
N GLU A 103 -11.13 12.08 -0.23
CA GLU A 103 -10.81 13.03 0.83
C GLU A 103 -11.35 12.57 2.19
N LYS A 104 -12.51 11.88 2.19
CA LYS A 104 -13.11 11.28 3.38
C LYS A 104 -12.21 10.26 4.06
N LEU A 105 -11.57 9.36 3.29
CA LEU A 105 -10.65 8.35 3.85
C LEU A 105 -9.41 9.01 4.47
N ARG A 106 -8.90 10.08 3.84
CA ARG A 106 -7.78 10.85 4.39
C ARG A 106 -8.15 11.50 5.73
N ASP A 107 -9.30 12.15 5.79
CA ASP A 107 -9.81 12.76 7.02
C ASP A 107 -10.04 11.72 8.11
N ASP A 108 -10.60 10.56 7.76
CA ASP A 108 -10.84 9.47 8.70
C ASP A 108 -9.53 8.87 9.22
N MET A 109 -8.49 8.75 8.40
CA MET A 109 -7.16 8.37 8.85
C MET A 109 -6.55 9.38 9.82
N ASP A 110 -6.77 10.68 9.60
CA ASP A 110 -6.27 11.71 10.51
C ASP A 110 -7.03 11.71 11.84
N LYS A 111 -8.35 11.49 11.82
CA LYS A 111 -9.15 11.23 13.02
C LYS A 111 -8.66 9.98 13.74
N LEU A 112 -8.35 8.91 13.00
CA LEU A 112 -7.87 7.64 13.54
C LEU A 112 -6.52 7.82 14.24
N ARG A 113 -5.57 8.53 13.61
CA ARG A 113 -4.28 8.89 14.20
C ARG A 113 -4.45 9.73 15.47
N ALA A 114 -5.35 10.72 15.44
CA ALA A 114 -5.64 11.56 16.60
C ALA A 114 -6.22 10.75 17.77
N LYS A 115 -7.19 9.88 17.49
CA LYS A 115 -7.77 8.99 18.50
C LYS A 115 -6.77 7.96 19.02
N PHE A 116 -5.93 7.41 18.16
CA PHE A 116 -4.87 6.51 18.60
C PHE A 116 -3.90 7.19 19.56
N ARG A 117 -3.49 8.45 19.29
CA ARG A 117 -2.66 9.23 20.23
C ARG A 117 -3.36 9.40 21.58
N GLN A 118 -4.66 9.72 21.58
CA GLN A 118 -5.45 9.83 22.81
C GLN A 118 -5.49 8.50 23.57
N VAL A 119 -5.79 7.39 22.90
CA VAL A 119 -5.85 6.04 23.50
C VAL A 119 -4.49 5.65 24.09
N ARG A 120 -3.39 5.91 23.38
CA ARG A 120 -2.03 5.65 23.86
C ARG A 120 -1.76 6.35 25.19
N THR A 121 -2.10 7.64 25.31
CA THR A 121 -1.91 8.41 26.55
C THR A 121 -2.73 7.85 27.71
N VAL A 122 -3.96 7.40 27.43
CA VAL A 122 -4.84 6.81 28.46
C VAL A 122 -4.31 5.44 28.92
N LEU A 123 -3.66 4.67 28.04
CA LEU A 123 -3.09 3.36 28.35
C LEU A 123 -1.70 3.44 29.02
N SER A 124 -0.85 4.39 28.63
CA SER A 124 0.54 4.51 29.11
C SER A 124 0.65 4.78 30.61
N SER A 125 -0.40 5.29 31.24
CA SER A 125 -0.46 5.50 32.69
C SER A 125 -0.53 4.19 33.51
N SER A 126 -0.61 3.02 32.87
CA SER A 126 -1.06 1.80 33.56
C SER A 126 -0.33 0.48 33.23
N LEU A 127 0.56 0.38 32.24
CA LEU A 127 1.17 -0.92 31.91
C LEU A 127 2.47 -0.84 31.11
N PHE A 128 3.44 -1.67 31.53
CA PHE A 128 4.80 -1.98 31.05
C PHE A 128 5.37 -1.26 29.80
N PRO A 129 6.54 -0.59 29.91
CA PRO A 129 7.23 -0.01 28.75
C PRO A 129 7.62 -1.07 27.69
N ASP A 130 7.79 -2.33 28.10
CA ASP A 130 8.28 -3.43 27.26
C ASP A 130 7.29 -3.86 26.15
N LEU A 131 5.99 -3.90 26.45
CA LEU A 131 4.96 -4.26 25.47
C LEU A 131 4.85 -3.21 24.36
N THR A 132 4.94 -1.93 24.71
CA THR A 132 4.96 -0.83 23.72
C THR A 132 6.14 -0.94 22.78
N THR A 133 7.32 -1.30 23.29
CA THR A 133 8.53 -1.52 22.48
C THR A 133 8.33 -2.72 21.55
N PHE A 134 7.77 -3.82 22.05
CA PHE A 134 7.43 -4.99 21.24
C PHE A 134 6.44 -4.63 20.11
N PHE A 135 5.38 -3.87 20.39
CA PHE A 135 4.43 -3.42 19.36
C PHE A 135 5.05 -2.48 18.33
N ILE A 136 5.98 -1.60 18.73
CA ILE A 136 6.70 -0.71 17.80
C ILE A 136 7.65 -1.52 16.91
N LEU A 137 8.36 -2.51 17.48
CA LEU A 137 9.27 -3.38 16.73
C LEU A 137 8.51 -4.29 15.75
N VAL A 138 7.38 -4.86 16.18
CA VAL A 138 6.48 -5.63 15.31
C VAL A 138 5.91 -4.73 14.21
N SER A 139 5.43 -3.53 14.53
CA SER A 139 4.92 -2.58 13.52
C SER A 139 5.97 -2.19 12.49
N SER A 140 7.21 -1.93 12.94
CA SER A 140 8.32 -1.56 12.06
C SER A 140 8.73 -2.72 11.15
N SER A 141 8.78 -3.94 11.70
CA SER A 141 9.13 -5.16 10.95
C SER A 141 8.07 -5.54 9.92
N PHE A 142 6.78 -5.50 10.30
CA PHE A 142 5.66 -5.79 9.39
C PHE A 142 5.54 -4.75 8.27
N ARG A 143 5.69 -3.45 8.57
CA ARG A 143 5.68 -2.40 7.55
C ARG A 143 6.81 -2.58 6.54
N CYS A 144 8.01 -2.93 7.00
CA CYS A 144 9.14 -3.22 6.12
C CYS A 144 8.90 -4.46 5.25
N LEU A 145 8.35 -5.54 5.81
CA LEU A 145 8.10 -6.78 5.08
C LEU A 145 7.05 -6.60 3.98
N VAL A 146 5.89 -6.01 4.29
CA VAL A 146 4.79 -5.82 3.33
C VAL A 146 5.21 -4.92 2.16
N ILE A 147 5.94 -3.83 2.44
CA ILE A 147 6.41 -2.94 1.37
C ILE A 147 7.43 -3.66 0.48
N ARG A 148 8.34 -4.45 1.07
CA ARG A 148 9.37 -5.18 0.32
C ARG A 148 8.76 -6.24 -0.61
N ASP A 149 7.83 -7.06 -0.10
CA ASP A 149 7.14 -8.07 -0.91
C ASP A 149 6.34 -7.44 -2.06
N LEU A 150 5.68 -6.30 -1.81
CA LEU A 150 4.92 -5.62 -2.86
C LEU A 150 5.83 -5.04 -3.94
N THR A 151 6.97 -4.45 -3.55
CA THR A 151 7.96 -3.97 -4.53
C THR A 151 8.56 -5.11 -5.35
N THR A 152 8.90 -6.24 -4.72
CA THR A 152 9.43 -7.42 -5.40
C THR A 152 8.41 -8.05 -6.36
N SER A 153 7.14 -8.15 -5.93
CA SER A 153 6.06 -8.62 -6.79
C SER A 153 5.87 -7.70 -8.00
N THR A 154 5.90 -6.38 -7.81
CA THR A 154 5.69 -5.42 -8.92
C THR A 154 6.84 -5.49 -9.94
N THR A 155 8.08 -5.66 -9.49
CA THR A 155 9.24 -5.83 -10.39
C THR A 155 9.26 -7.18 -11.14
N LEU A 156 8.68 -8.23 -10.56
CA LEU A 156 8.58 -9.56 -11.19
C LEU A 156 7.51 -9.62 -12.29
N VAL A 157 6.39 -8.89 -12.16
CA VAL A 157 5.37 -8.84 -13.23
C VAL A 157 5.88 -8.07 -14.46
N ASP A 158 6.72 -7.04 -14.27
CA ASP A 158 7.28 -6.23 -15.37
C ASP A 158 8.43 -6.92 -16.15
N THR A 159 9.04 -7.97 -15.60
CA THR A 159 10.17 -8.68 -16.24
C THR A 159 9.75 -9.90 -17.08
N GLY A 160 8.45 -10.15 -17.28
CA GLY A 160 7.99 -11.20 -18.21
C GLY A 160 8.40 -12.62 -17.82
N CYS A 161 8.59 -12.90 -16.53
CA CYS A 161 8.91 -14.25 -16.06
C CYS A 161 7.65 -15.12 -16.03
N ARG A 162 7.56 -16.04 -16.99
CA ARG A 162 6.73 -17.24 -16.98
C ARG A 162 7.14 -18.11 -15.79
N LEU A 163 6.52 -17.93 -14.62
CA LEU A 163 6.78 -18.76 -13.45
C LEU A 163 5.96 -20.05 -13.52
N THR A 164 6.63 -21.12 -13.95
CA THR A 164 6.32 -22.48 -13.49
C THR A 164 6.61 -22.57 -12.00
N GLY A 165 5.57 -22.80 -11.19
CA GLY A 165 5.68 -23.44 -9.88
C GLY A 165 5.93 -22.53 -8.67
N GLY A 166 4.98 -22.57 -7.73
CA GLY A 166 5.31 -22.84 -6.33
C GLY A 166 5.43 -21.66 -5.36
N THR A 167 4.43 -21.56 -4.48
CA THR A 167 4.61 -21.38 -3.02
C THR A 167 5.18 -20.06 -2.47
N TYR A 168 4.54 -18.91 -2.71
CA TYR A 168 4.68 -17.75 -1.80
C TYR A 168 3.38 -16.95 -1.55
N LEU A 169 2.33 -17.23 -2.33
CA LEU A 169 0.98 -16.65 -2.15
C LEU A 169 0.17 -17.25 -0.98
N SER A 170 0.72 -18.24 -0.26
CA SER A 170 0.06 -18.86 0.90
C SER A 170 0.17 -18.04 2.19
N GLU A 171 1.19 -17.18 2.34
CA GLU A 171 1.32 -16.36 3.56
C GLU A 171 0.46 -15.10 3.53
N LEU A 172 0.18 -14.53 2.35
CA LEU A 172 -0.81 -13.45 2.21
C LEU A 172 -2.25 -13.93 2.45
N ARG A 173 -2.53 -15.23 2.30
CA ARG A 173 -3.80 -15.81 2.75
C ARG A 173 -3.95 -15.81 4.27
N CYS A 174 -2.87 -15.74 5.05
CA CYS A 174 -2.99 -15.67 6.51
C CYS A 174 -3.64 -14.36 6.98
N PHE A 175 -3.50 -13.25 6.24
CA PHE A 175 -4.20 -12.01 6.60
C PHE A 175 -5.65 -11.96 6.13
N SER A 176 -5.99 -12.57 4.98
CA SER A 176 -7.39 -12.70 4.54
C SER A 176 -8.18 -13.75 5.33
N LEU A 177 -7.52 -14.75 5.92
CA LEU A 177 -8.15 -15.81 6.71
C LEU A 177 -8.50 -15.39 8.15
N ILE A 178 -7.99 -14.27 8.67
CA ILE A 178 -8.30 -13.80 10.04
C ILE A 178 -9.59 -12.96 10.10
N GLN A 179 -10.16 -12.49 8.98
CA GLN A 179 -11.33 -11.59 9.02
C GLN A 179 -12.54 -11.93 8.13
N TRP A 180 -12.60 -13.09 7.49
CA TRP A 180 -13.84 -13.58 6.86
C TRP A 180 -14.23 -14.98 7.35
N GLY A 181 -14.25 -15.14 8.67
CA GLY A 181 -14.94 -16.23 9.36
C GLY A 181 -16.10 -15.63 10.15
N LYS A 182 -17.32 -16.09 9.82
CA LYS A 182 -18.64 -15.75 10.37
C LYS A 182 -18.70 -15.28 11.82
#